data_AF-A0AA86RSZ1-F1
#
_entry.id   AF-A0AA86RSZ1-F1
#
_cell.length_a   1.000
_cell.length_b   1.000
_cell.length_c   1.000
_cell.angle_alpha   90.00
_cell.angle_beta   90.00
_cell.angle_gamma   90.00
#
_symmetry.space_group_name_H-M   'P 1'
#
loop_
_entity.id
_entity.type
_entity.pdbx_description
1 polymer ?
#
loop_
_entity_poly.entity_id
_entity_poly.type
_entity_poly.pdbx_seq_one_letter_code
_entity_poly.pdbx_strand_id
1 'polypeptide(L)'
;MDEVHNLLPFIFSPHSRNQKIAKDYIQSLYDGVLKKRVSLEPLRWKNVLLLFSGLEISTNELAIVEQIYNETKAREPATEGSKHELVWIPIVDTYSKSIEPKLKQFGNVRESMPWYSVYHPSLIVNQVISFIQREWKYKTKPILVVLDPLGRVSSSNAFHMTWIWGSNIAYPFTNSREQALWQEENWRLELLVNGDEISNWIKDEKYIFLYGGNESEWISKFVKEARSVAEATKISLEMLYVGKSSRRKQVQNIVDIIKREKLNTSFLQDQVMIRLFWTRVESMFFSKLQLNQTNEEDQVMREIKKLLIYDKQSGWILLARGSHIVVTGHATTGLQTLEDYENEWKEHGDKDGFEAAFKNHYAKLSSRASPCSKFEVSAEIGETPEKLTCPECNRHMHVFTSIQCCHDGKIDEDFSVSTVTPPTI
;
A
#
# COMPACT_ATOMS: atom_id res chain seq x y z
N MET A 1 30.39 -7.23 7.54
CA MET A 1 29.11 -7.39 8.25
C MET A 1 29.15 -6.63 9.58
N ASP A 2 29.71 -5.40 9.62
CA ASP A 2 29.88 -4.61 10.88
C ASP A 2 29.91 -3.07 10.64
N GLU A 3 29.15 -2.53 9.68
CA GLU A 3 29.19 -1.09 9.35
C GLU A 3 28.00 -0.24 9.85
N VAL A 4 27.01 -0.83 10.52
CA VAL A 4 25.77 -0.13 10.92
C VAL A 4 25.83 0.41 12.35
N HIS A 5 27.01 0.55 12.94
CA HIS A 5 27.10 0.87 14.38
C HIS A 5 26.85 2.33 14.76
N ASN A 6 26.43 3.19 13.82
CA ASN A 6 25.91 4.53 14.12
C ASN A 6 25.32 5.20 12.86
N LEU A 7 24.09 4.86 12.48
CA LEU A 7 23.42 5.42 11.27
C LEU A 7 23.25 6.95 11.31
N LEU A 8 23.02 7.55 12.48
CA LEU A 8 22.91 9.00 12.61
C LEU A 8 24.25 9.68 12.31
N PRO A 9 25.38 9.28 12.92
CA PRO A 9 26.70 9.73 12.48
C PRO A 9 26.97 9.45 11.01
N PHE A 10 26.55 8.32 10.42
CA PHE A 10 26.73 8.08 8.97
C PHE A 10 25.93 9.06 8.09
N ILE A 11 24.68 9.34 8.43
CA ILE A 11 23.82 10.33 7.75
C ILE A 11 24.43 11.75 7.88
N PHE A 12 25.10 12.02 9.00
CA PHE A 12 25.65 13.33 9.34
C PHE A 12 27.20 13.40 9.32
N SER A 13 27.93 12.45 8.72
CA SER A 13 29.41 12.43 8.73
C SER A 13 29.97 12.76 7.34
N PRO A 14 30.99 13.65 7.25
CA PRO A 14 31.73 13.85 6.02
C PRO A 14 32.89 12.86 5.92
N HIS A 15 32.94 12.08 4.84
CA HIS A 15 34.24 11.65 4.30
C HIS A 15 34.89 12.83 3.56
N SER A 16 35.42 13.83 4.27
CA SER A 16 36.47 14.72 3.73
C SER A 16 37.15 15.59 4.81
N ARG A 17 38.46 15.74 4.63
CA ARG A 17 39.50 16.29 5.53
C ARG A 17 39.44 17.81 5.82
N ASN A 18 38.30 18.40 6.15
CA ASN A 18 38.23 19.85 6.42
C ASN A 18 37.67 20.19 7.81
N GLN A 19 38.56 20.60 8.73
CA GLN A 19 38.25 21.06 10.11
C GLN A 19 37.28 22.26 10.19
N LYS A 20 37.00 22.95 9.07
CA LYS A 20 36.03 24.06 9.04
C LYS A 20 34.57 23.59 9.07
N ILE A 21 34.29 22.34 8.66
CA ILE A 21 32.93 21.74 8.63
C ILE A 21 32.51 21.23 10.01
N ALA A 22 33.47 20.95 10.91
CA ALA A 22 33.24 20.42 12.26
C ALA A 22 32.34 21.31 13.16
N LYS A 23 32.27 22.63 12.90
CA LYS A 23 31.41 23.56 13.67
C LYS A 23 29.94 23.55 13.24
N ASP A 24 29.64 23.27 11.97
CA ASP A 24 28.25 23.22 11.48
C ASP A 24 27.52 21.93 11.92
N TYR A 25 28.26 20.88 12.30
CA TYR A 25 27.70 19.65 12.86
C TYR A 25 27.20 19.76 14.30
N ILE A 26 27.64 20.80 15.03
CA ILE A 26 27.18 21.04 16.41
C ILE A 26 25.67 21.37 16.43
N GLN A 27 25.08 21.75 15.28
CA GLN A 27 23.66 22.02 15.15
C GLN A 27 23.09 21.53 13.80
N SER A 28 23.26 20.23 13.50
CA SER A 28 22.80 19.62 12.25
C SER A 28 21.28 19.52 12.11
N LEU A 29 20.54 19.68 13.20
CA LEU A 29 19.09 19.61 13.22
C LEU A 29 18.44 20.98 13.37
N TYR A 30 17.21 21.07 12.91
CA TYR A 30 16.27 22.15 13.15
C TYR A 30 15.11 21.60 13.99
N ASP A 31 14.82 22.25 15.10
CA ASP A 31 13.68 21.94 15.95
C ASP A 31 12.42 22.60 15.38
N GLY A 32 11.46 21.79 14.95
CA GLY A 32 10.21 22.26 14.36
C GLY A 32 9.29 22.99 15.33
N VAL A 33 9.41 22.79 16.64
CA VAL A 33 8.61 23.50 17.65
C VAL A 33 9.29 24.82 18.02
N LEU A 34 10.57 24.76 18.38
CA LEU A 34 11.34 25.91 18.85
C LEU A 34 11.86 26.79 17.71
N LYS A 35 11.72 26.34 16.46
CA LYS A 35 12.14 27.01 15.23
C LYS A 35 13.61 27.43 15.25
N LYS A 36 14.47 26.63 15.87
CA LYS A 36 15.91 26.92 16.06
C LYS A 36 16.78 25.73 15.72
N ARG A 37 18.07 25.97 15.46
CA ARG A 37 19.04 24.90 15.24
C ARG A 37 19.42 24.24 16.57
N VAL A 38 19.55 22.92 16.56
CA VAL A 38 19.89 22.09 17.74
C VAL A 38 20.87 20.98 17.37
N SER A 39 21.60 20.49 18.37
CA SER A 39 22.50 19.32 18.21
C SER A 39 21.69 18.02 18.12
N LEU A 40 22.39 16.88 17.99
CA LEU A 40 21.79 15.55 18.00
C LEU A 40 21.41 15.04 19.41
N GLU A 41 21.80 15.75 20.48
CA GLU A 41 21.53 15.32 21.87
C GLU A 41 20.05 15.01 22.16
N PRO A 42 19.05 15.73 21.61
CA PRO A 42 17.65 15.40 21.83
C PRO A 42 17.23 14.00 21.33
N LEU A 43 17.98 13.40 20.41
CA LEU A 43 17.72 12.07 19.84
C LEU A 43 18.42 10.95 20.61
N ARG A 44 19.35 11.29 21.51
CA ARG A 44 20.22 10.31 22.16
C ARG A 44 19.42 9.40 23.07
N TRP A 45 19.66 8.09 22.98
CA TRP A 45 18.98 7.05 23.76
C TRP A 45 17.46 6.95 23.53
N LYS A 46 16.97 7.43 22.38
CA LYS A 46 15.57 7.34 21.99
C LYS A 46 15.42 6.51 20.72
N ASN A 47 14.21 6.00 20.49
CA ASN A 47 13.86 5.50 19.18
C ASN A 47 13.72 6.69 18.22
N VAL A 48 14.21 6.57 16.99
CA VAL A 48 14.19 7.66 16.03
C VAL A 48 13.46 7.23 14.76
N LEU A 49 12.39 7.95 14.44
CA LEU A 49 11.61 7.79 13.21
C LEU A 49 12.18 8.74 12.15
N LEU A 50 12.90 8.20 11.18
CA LEU A 50 13.52 8.93 10.08
C LEU A 50 12.57 8.95 8.89
N LEU A 51 11.99 10.13 8.62
CA LEU A 51 11.16 10.37 7.45
C LEU A 51 12.05 10.80 6.29
N PHE A 52 12.20 9.94 5.28
CA PHE A 52 12.88 10.28 4.03
C PHE A 52 11.85 10.61 2.96
N SER A 53 11.95 11.78 2.34
CA SER A 53 11.05 12.18 1.27
C SER A 53 11.67 13.23 0.36
N GLY A 54 11.10 13.39 -0.83
CA GLY A 54 11.26 14.61 -1.61
C GLY A 54 10.56 15.80 -0.94
N LEU A 55 10.53 16.94 -1.65
CA LEU A 55 9.82 18.15 -1.19
C LEU A 55 8.31 18.13 -1.50
N GLU A 56 7.88 17.21 -2.36
CA GLU A 56 6.48 17.02 -2.75
C GLU A 56 5.86 15.88 -1.94
N ILE A 57 5.51 16.18 -0.68
CA ILE A 57 4.78 15.25 0.19
C ILE A 57 3.29 15.50 0.00
N SER A 58 2.51 14.47 -0.33
CA SER A 58 1.07 14.65 -0.48
C SER A 58 0.39 14.87 0.88
N THR A 59 -0.74 15.58 0.90
CA THR A 59 -1.49 15.87 2.12
C THR A 59 -1.83 14.61 2.92
N ASN A 60 -2.16 13.50 2.25
CA ASN A 60 -2.48 12.23 2.90
C ASN A 60 -1.26 11.58 3.56
N GLU A 61 -0.09 11.66 2.92
CA GLU A 61 1.16 11.16 3.50
C GLU A 61 1.54 11.99 4.72
N LEU A 62 1.41 13.32 4.63
CA LEU A 62 1.68 14.22 5.75
C LEU A 62 0.73 13.98 6.92
N ALA A 63 -0.57 13.81 6.67
CA ALA A 63 -1.57 13.54 7.69
C ALA A 63 -1.24 12.27 8.51
N ILE A 64 -0.67 11.25 7.87
CA ILE A 64 -0.25 10.02 8.57
C ILE A 64 1.01 10.23 9.39
N VAL A 65 1.97 10.99 8.88
CA VAL A 65 3.14 11.38 9.67
C VAL A 65 2.70 12.18 10.90
N GLU A 66 1.76 13.11 10.75
CA GLU A 66 1.17 13.86 11.86
C GLU A 66 0.45 12.95 12.85
N GLN A 67 -0.34 11.98 12.37
CA GLN A 67 -1.01 11.01 13.21
C GLN A 67 0.00 10.17 14.02
N ILE A 68 1.03 9.63 13.36
CA ILE A 68 2.11 8.88 14.02
C ILE A 68 2.78 9.75 15.08
N TYR A 69 3.14 10.98 14.74
CA TYR A 69 3.79 11.92 15.66
C TYR A 69 2.93 12.20 16.90
N ASN A 70 1.67 12.58 16.69
CA ASN A 70 0.75 12.95 17.77
C ASN A 70 0.43 11.76 18.69
N GLU A 71 0.12 10.59 18.13
CA GLU A 71 -0.19 9.39 18.92
C GLU A 71 1.03 8.90 19.69
N THR A 72 2.22 9.02 19.11
CA THR A 72 3.46 8.65 19.79
C THR A 72 3.74 9.57 20.97
N LYS A 73 3.55 10.89 20.81
CA LYS A 73 3.69 11.86 21.92
C LYS A 73 2.62 11.68 23.00
N ALA A 74 1.38 11.35 22.62
CA ALA A 74 0.28 11.14 23.55
C ALA A 74 0.46 9.91 24.48
N ARG A 75 1.24 8.92 24.05
CA ARG A 75 1.52 7.69 24.82
C ARG A 75 2.56 7.87 25.92
N GLU A 76 3.33 8.93 25.87
CA GLU A 76 4.50 9.08 26.70
C GLU A 76 4.12 9.82 28.00
N PRO A 77 4.48 9.26 29.18
CA PRO A 77 4.25 9.95 30.44
C PRO A 77 4.99 11.29 30.42
N ALA A 78 4.32 12.38 30.78
CA ALA A 78 4.93 13.71 30.86
C ALA A 78 6.18 13.75 31.76
N THR A 79 6.32 12.76 32.66
CA THR A 79 7.39 12.60 33.63
C THR A 79 8.65 11.90 33.09
N GLU A 80 8.57 11.12 31.99
CA GLU A 80 9.70 10.30 31.49
C GLU A 80 10.38 10.86 30.24
N GLY A 81 9.89 12.00 29.72
CA GLY A 81 10.33 12.53 28.44
C GLY A 81 9.95 11.63 27.27
N SER A 82 10.20 12.11 26.06
CA SER A 82 9.79 11.39 24.87
C SER A 82 10.73 10.21 24.56
N LYS A 83 10.17 9.02 24.33
CA LYS A 83 10.89 7.78 23.97
C LYS A 83 11.09 7.65 22.47
N HIS A 84 10.36 8.42 21.66
CA HIS A 84 10.43 8.43 20.21
C HIS A 84 10.53 9.86 19.66
N GLU A 85 11.46 10.09 18.75
CA GLU A 85 11.57 11.37 18.05
C GLU A 85 11.47 11.18 16.55
N LEU A 86 10.78 12.10 15.88
CA LEU A 86 10.64 12.10 14.43
C LEU A 86 11.60 13.13 13.83
N VAL A 87 12.35 12.71 12.80
CA VAL A 87 13.30 13.56 12.08
C VAL A 87 13.02 13.48 10.59
N TRP A 88 12.76 14.62 9.97
CA TRP A 88 12.64 14.74 8.52
C TRP A 88 14.01 14.91 7.85
N ILE A 89 14.30 14.02 6.89
CA ILE A 89 15.51 14.01 6.08
C ILE A 89 15.10 14.25 4.61
N PRO A 90 15.25 15.48 4.10
CA PRO A 90 14.86 15.82 2.73
C PRO A 90 15.84 15.23 1.71
N ILE A 91 15.33 14.43 0.77
CA ILE A 91 16.11 13.92 -0.36
C ILE A 91 15.97 14.88 -1.55
N VAL A 92 16.94 15.78 -1.68
CA VAL A 92 16.96 16.83 -2.70
C VAL A 92 18.28 16.79 -3.46
N ASP A 93 18.20 16.78 -4.79
CA ASP A 93 19.38 17.00 -5.61
C ASP A 93 19.84 18.46 -5.51
N THR A 94 20.89 18.68 -4.73
CA THR A 94 21.54 19.97 -4.49
C THR A 94 22.50 20.40 -5.59
N TYR A 95 22.72 19.59 -6.62
CA TYR A 95 23.61 19.93 -7.75
C TYR A 95 22.83 20.37 -8.99
N SER A 96 21.50 20.34 -8.92
CA SER A 96 20.61 20.79 -9.97
C SER A 96 20.70 22.30 -10.21
N LYS A 97 20.60 22.74 -11.47
CA LYS A 97 20.58 24.16 -11.88
C LYS A 97 19.44 24.98 -11.26
N SER A 98 18.43 24.33 -10.67
CA SER A 98 17.27 24.95 -10.03
C SER A 98 17.28 24.71 -8.50
N ILE A 99 18.35 25.10 -7.82
CA ILE A 99 18.49 24.90 -6.37
C ILE A 99 17.72 25.94 -5.54
N GLU A 100 17.72 27.22 -5.93
CA GLU A 100 17.10 28.30 -5.14
C GLU A 100 15.59 28.09 -4.92
N PRO A 101 14.78 27.74 -5.93
CA PRO A 101 13.36 27.45 -5.72
C PRO A 101 13.14 26.25 -4.80
N LYS A 102 13.97 25.20 -4.92
CA LYS A 102 13.92 24.00 -4.08
C LYS A 102 14.27 24.32 -2.62
N LEU A 103 15.24 25.20 -2.37
CA LEU A 103 15.58 25.63 -1.01
C LEU A 103 14.47 26.47 -0.37
N LYS A 104 13.80 27.33 -1.15
CA LYS A 104 12.62 28.06 -0.69
C LYS A 104 11.47 27.11 -0.34
N GLN A 105 11.19 26.14 -1.21
CA GLN A 105 10.18 25.11 -0.96
C GLN A 105 10.52 24.27 0.28
N PHE A 106 11.78 23.86 0.43
CA PHE A 106 12.27 23.18 1.63
C PHE A 106 12.00 23.99 2.90
N GLY A 107 12.30 25.29 2.88
CA GLY A 107 12.01 26.20 4.00
C GLY A 107 10.54 26.17 4.39
N ASN A 108 9.64 26.33 3.42
CA ASN A 108 8.19 26.32 3.64
C ASN A 108 7.70 24.99 4.25
N VAL A 109 8.15 23.85 3.68
CA VAL A 109 7.76 22.51 4.16
C VAL A 109 8.31 22.25 5.56
N ARG A 110 9.55 22.65 5.84
CA ARG A 110 10.14 22.54 7.18
C ARG A 110 9.40 23.38 8.20
N GLU A 111 9.00 24.60 7.82
CA GLU A 111 8.32 25.53 8.73
C GLU A 111 6.93 25.05 9.14
N SER A 112 6.24 24.28 8.29
CA SER A 112 4.94 23.68 8.66
C SER A 112 5.06 22.46 9.58
N MET A 113 6.24 21.84 9.70
CA MET A 113 6.41 20.61 10.48
C MET A 113 6.68 20.89 11.97
N PRO A 114 6.03 20.15 12.89
CA PRO A 114 6.26 20.27 14.32
C PRO A 114 7.44 19.41 14.84
N TRP A 115 7.99 18.52 14.02
CA TRP A 115 9.08 17.60 14.40
C TRP A 115 10.46 18.12 13.98
N TYR A 116 11.52 17.38 14.32
CA TYR A 116 12.88 17.74 13.93
C TYR A 116 13.08 17.59 12.42
N SER A 117 13.97 18.38 11.84
CA SER A 117 14.45 18.15 10.47
C SER A 117 15.95 18.33 10.38
N VAL A 118 16.56 17.83 9.31
CA VAL A 118 17.91 18.29 8.95
C VAL A 118 17.88 19.79 8.71
N TYR A 119 18.88 20.52 9.20
CA TYR A 119 18.89 21.98 9.09
C TYR A 119 18.98 22.46 7.64
N HIS A 120 19.78 21.80 6.80
CA HIS A 120 19.93 22.17 5.40
C HIS A 120 20.19 20.93 4.53
N PRO A 121 19.58 20.80 3.34
CA PRO A 121 19.75 19.62 2.49
C PRO A 121 21.21 19.32 2.11
N SER A 122 22.07 20.34 2.01
CA SER A 122 23.50 20.17 1.69
C SER A 122 24.30 19.41 2.77
N LEU A 123 23.73 19.21 3.96
CA LEU A 123 24.35 18.39 5.00
C LEU A 123 24.25 16.89 4.67
N ILE A 124 23.33 16.51 3.77
CA ILE A 124 23.13 15.15 3.33
C ILE A 124 24.00 14.94 2.09
N VAL A 125 25.09 14.20 2.25
CA VAL A 125 26.00 13.92 1.13
C VAL A 125 25.39 12.90 0.17
N ASN A 126 25.75 12.96 -1.11
CA ASN A 126 25.20 12.06 -2.14
C ASN A 126 25.40 10.57 -1.81
N GLN A 127 26.49 10.20 -1.13
CA GLN A 127 26.71 8.81 -0.70
C GLN A 127 25.62 8.31 0.24
N VAL A 128 25.11 9.18 1.13
CA VAL A 128 24.00 8.87 2.02
C VAL A 128 22.72 8.70 1.22
N ILE A 129 22.46 9.57 0.24
CA ILE A 129 21.30 9.44 -0.67
C ILE A 129 21.35 8.10 -1.42
N SER A 130 22.50 7.77 -2.02
CA SER A 130 22.70 6.50 -2.73
C SER A 130 22.57 5.28 -1.81
N PHE A 131 23.04 5.37 -0.57
CA PHE A 131 22.83 4.35 0.44
C PHE A 131 21.34 4.15 0.74
N ILE A 132 20.61 5.23 1.00
CA ILE A 132 19.15 5.19 1.28
C ILE A 132 18.38 4.58 0.10
N GLN A 133 18.75 4.95 -1.13
CA GLN A 133 18.16 4.39 -2.34
C GLN A 133 18.46 2.89 -2.51
N ARG A 134 19.66 2.43 -2.13
CA ARG A 134 20.08 1.03 -2.30
C ARG A 134 19.62 0.11 -1.17
N GLU A 135 19.81 0.53 0.08
CA GLU A 135 19.54 -0.30 1.27
C GLU A 135 18.08 -0.24 1.69
N TRP A 136 17.47 0.96 1.66
CA TRP A 136 16.07 1.16 2.06
C TRP A 136 15.14 1.33 0.87
N LYS A 137 15.64 1.08 -0.34
CA LYS A 137 14.87 1.02 -1.59
C LYS A 137 14.03 2.27 -1.87
N TYR A 138 14.48 3.41 -1.33
CA TYR A 138 13.84 4.69 -1.55
C TYR A 138 13.93 5.07 -3.04
N LYS A 139 12.81 5.55 -3.60
CA LYS A 139 12.75 6.06 -4.97
C LYS A 139 12.15 7.46 -5.01
N THR A 140 10.84 7.54 -4.79
CA THR A 140 10.08 8.81 -4.87
C THR A 140 9.12 8.98 -3.70
N LYS A 141 8.39 7.92 -3.33
CA LYS A 141 7.45 8.00 -2.20
C LYS A 141 8.17 8.10 -0.85
N PRO A 142 7.59 8.81 0.13
CA PRO A 142 8.14 8.89 1.47
C PRO A 142 8.29 7.50 2.11
N ILE A 143 9.40 7.28 2.81
CA ILE A 143 9.61 6.10 3.66
C ILE A 143 9.89 6.52 5.10
N LEU A 144 9.49 5.69 6.07
CA LEU A 144 9.66 5.97 7.49
C LEU A 144 10.49 4.87 8.14
N VAL A 145 11.79 5.10 8.28
CA VAL A 145 12.71 4.12 8.89
C VAL A 145 12.74 4.33 10.40
N VAL A 146 12.69 3.25 11.17
CA VAL A 146 12.70 3.32 12.64
C VAL A 146 14.03 2.80 13.16
N LEU A 147 14.71 3.60 13.97
CA LEU A 147 15.93 3.23 14.67
C LEU A 147 15.66 3.01 16.15
N ASP A 148 16.30 2.02 16.76
CA ASP A 148 16.30 1.82 18.20
C ASP A 148 17.25 2.80 18.93
N PRO A 149 17.27 2.85 20.27
CA PRO A 149 18.17 3.73 21.04
C PRO A 149 19.67 3.51 20.79
N LEU A 150 20.05 2.38 20.20
CA LEU A 150 21.44 2.04 19.83
C LEU A 150 21.74 2.38 18.37
N GLY A 151 20.78 2.97 17.64
CA GLY A 151 20.91 3.35 16.24
C GLY A 151 20.76 2.20 15.25
N ARG A 152 20.23 1.04 15.67
CA ARG A 152 19.98 -0.11 14.80
C ARG A 152 18.61 -0.01 14.15
N VAL A 153 18.49 -0.49 12.90
CA VAL A 153 17.21 -0.48 12.18
C VAL A 153 16.24 -1.47 12.83
N SER A 154 15.15 -0.92 13.39
CA SER A 154 14.03 -1.67 13.94
C SER A 154 12.94 -1.95 12.92
N SER A 155 12.76 -1.06 11.94
CA SER A 155 11.91 -1.26 10.76
C SER A 155 12.44 -0.42 9.60
N SER A 156 12.47 -1.02 8.40
CA SER A 156 12.89 -0.33 7.18
C SER A 156 11.81 0.56 6.58
N ASN A 157 10.53 0.32 6.87
CA ASN A 157 9.44 1.22 6.48
C ASN A 157 8.17 1.03 7.34
N ALA A 158 8.02 1.85 8.37
CA ALA A 158 6.87 1.84 9.29
C ALA A 158 5.57 2.37 8.67
N PHE A 159 5.62 3.01 7.49
CA PHE A 159 4.39 3.41 6.80
C PHE A 159 3.52 2.20 6.48
N HIS A 160 4.11 1.07 6.05
CA HIS A 160 3.31 -0.10 5.68
C HIS A 160 2.46 -0.58 6.85
N MET A 161 3.06 -0.74 8.04
CA MET A 161 2.32 -1.11 9.26
C MET A 161 1.22 -0.10 9.59
N THR A 162 1.50 1.19 9.43
CA THR A 162 0.54 2.26 9.74
C THR A 162 -0.64 2.26 8.77
N TRP A 163 -0.40 2.03 7.47
CA TRP A 163 -1.47 1.91 6.48
C TRP A 163 -2.38 0.69 6.72
N ILE A 164 -1.81 -0.42 7.22
CA ILE A 164 -2.53 -1.67 7.45
C ILE A 164 -3.27 -1.67 8.79
N TRP A 165 -2.64 -1.26 9.89
CA TRP A 165 -3.25 -1.39 11.23
C TRP A 165 -3.49 -0.06 11.95
N GLY A 166 -3.08 1.06 11.36
CA GLY A 166 -3.04 2.35 12.05
C GLY A 166 -1.86 2.44 13.01
N SER A 167 -1.49 3.66 13.38
CA SER A 167 -0.34 3.94 14.25
C SER A 167 -0.50 3.37 15.66
N ASN A 168 -1.74 3.30 16.15
CA ASN A 168 -2.06 2.79 17.48
C ASN A 168 -1.69 1.30 17.63
N ILE A 169 -2.01 0.46 16.64
CA ILE A 169 -1.76 -0.98 16.70
C ILE A 169 -0.33 -1.30 16.24
N ALA A 170 0.19 -0.52 15.29
CA ALA A 170 1.52 -0.70 14.71
C ALA A 170 2.68 -0.34 15.66
N TYR A 171 2.46 0.54 16.64
CA TYR A 171 3.47 0.88 17.65
C TYR A 171 4.01 -0.39 18.36
N PRO A 172 5.32 -0.52 18.62
CA PRO A 172 6.39 0.48 18.45
C PRO A 172 7.08 0.47 17.07
N PHE A 173 6.39 0.03 16.02
CA PHE A 173 6.90 0.04 14.64
C PHE A 173 8.20 -0.76 14.44
N THR A 174 8.25 -1.95 15.04
CA THR A 174 9.38 -2.87 14.96
C THR A 174 9.05 -4.07 14.07
N ASN A 175 10.05 -4.67 13.43
CA ASN A 175 9.88 -5.89 12.63
C ASN A 175 9.27 -7.04 13.44
N SER A 176 9.62 -7.17 14.74
CA SER A 176 9.02 -8.18 15.60
C SER A 176 7.54 -7.93 15.86
N ARG A 177 7.12 -6.66 16.00
CA ARG A 177 5.71 -6.29 16.10
C ARG A 177 4.97 -6.54 14.80
N GLU A 178 5.57 -6.20 13.67
CA GLU A 178 5.01 -6.47 12.33
C GLU A 178 4.79 -7.97 12.11
N GLN A 179 5.77 -8.80 12.47
CA GLN A 179 5.65 -10.25 12.43
C GLN A 179 4.51 -10.76 13.32
N ALA A 180 4.43 -10.29 14.57
CA ALA A 180 3.36 -10.70 15.48
C ALA A 180 1.97 -10.35 14.93
N LEU A 181 1.80 -9.13 14.39
CA LEU A 181 0.54 -8.70 13.77
C LEU A 181 0.17 -9.62 12.61
N TRP A 182 1.12 -9.98 11.74
CA TRP A 182 0.85 -10.91 10.65
C TRP A 182 0.54 -12.35 11.09
N GLN A 183 1.03 -12.80 12.25
CA GLN A 183 0.70 -14.12 12.80
C GLN A 183 -0.72 -14.16 13.38
N GLU A 184 -1.22 -13.02 13.86
CA GLU A 184 -2.57 -12.90 14.43
C GLU A 184 -3.62 -12.58 13.34
N GLU A 185 -3.19 -12.11 12.17
CA GLU A 185 -4.07 -11.63 11.10
C GLU A 185 -4.41 -12.72 10.08
N ASN A 186 -5.67 -12.75 9.65
CA ASN A 186 -6.16 -13.62 8.57
C ASN A 186 -6.67 -12.77 7.39
N TRP A 187 -6.91 -13.41 6.24
CA TRP A 187 -7.53 -12.73 5.09
C TRP A 187 -9.03 -12.50 5.34
N ARG A 188 -9.34 -11.42 6.07
CA ARG A 188 -10.69 -11.01 6.47
C ARG A 188 -11.08 -9.65 5.90
N LEU A 189 -12.38 -9.36 5.89
CA LEU A 189 -12.91 -8.16 5.24
C LEU A 189 -12.43 -6.84 5.90
N GLU A 190 -12.31 -6.81 7.22
CA GLU A 190 -11.84 -5.68 8.03
C GLU A 190 -10.37 -5.34 7.76
N LEU A 191 -9.61 -6.31 7.26
CA LEU A 191 -8.24 -6.05 6.82
C LEU A 191 -8.23 -5.14 5.60
N LEU A 192 -9.26 -5.20 4.74
CA LEU A 192 -9.33 -4.47 3.48
C LEU A 192 -10.08 -3.15 3.59
N VAL A 193 -11.25 -3.15 4.24
CA VAL A 193 -12.12 -1.97 4.33
C VAL A 193 -12.68 -1.83 5.74
N ASN A 194 -12.67 -0.60 6.25
CA ASN A 194 -13.25 -0.25 7.54
C ASN A 194 -14.24 0.90 7.37
N GLY A 195 -15.32 0.87 8.14
CA GLY A 195 -16.37 1.90 8.16
C GLY A 195 -17.59 1.43 8.94
N ASP A 196 -18.39 2.37 9.47
CA ASP A 196 -19.52 2.04 10.35
C ASP A 196 -20.58 1.17 9.64
N GLU A 197 -20.87 1.47 8.37
CA GLU A 197 -21.83 0.72 7.56
C GLU A 197 -21.37 -0.73 7.33
N ILE A 198 -20.14 -0.91 6.87
CA ILE A 198 -19.54 -2.24 6.63
C ILE A 198 -19.45 -3.03 7.94
N SER A 199 -19.11 -2.36 9.05
CA SER A 199 -19.05 -2.99 10.36
C SER A 199 -20.40 -3.57 10.79
N ASN A 200 -21.51 -2.90 10.44
CA ASN A 200 -22.84 -3.43 10.69
C ASN A 200 -23.17 -4.62 9.79
N TRP A 201 -22.83 -4.54 8.49
CA TRP A 201 -23.02 -5.68 7.57
C TRP A 201 -22.25 -6.93 7.99
N ILE A 202 -21.04 -6.73 8.51
CA ILE A 202 -20.20 -7.80 9.06
C ILE A 202 -20.88 -8.44 10.28
N LYS A 203 -21.33 -7.65 11.24
CA LYS A 203 -22.02 -8.14 12.46
C LYS A 203 -23.32 -8.86 12.17
N ASP A 204 -24.04 -8.41 11.14
CA ASP A 204 -25.29 -9.01 10.68
C ASP A 204 -25.07 -10.29 9.84
N GLU A 205 -23.80 -10.73 9.65
CA GLU A 205 -23.43 -11.91 8.86
C GLU A 205 -23.99 -11.89 7.43
N LYS A 206 -24.08 -10.68 6.85
CA LYS A 206 -24.56 -10.49 5.48
C LYS A 206 -23.53 -11.00 4.47
N TYR A 207 -24.01 -11.32 3.27
CA TYR A 207 -23.14 -11.47 2.12
C TYR A 207 -22.76 -10.10 1.59
N ILE A 208 -21.50 -9.89 1.28
CA ILE A 208 -20.96 -8.59 0.88
C ILE A 208 -20.09 -8.79 -0.36
N PHE A 209 -20.46 -8.12 -1.47
CA PHE A 209 -19.59 -8.00 -2.62
C PHE A 209 -18.80 -6.70 -2.58
N LEU A 210 -17.48 -6.79 -2.58
CA LEU A 210 -16.58 -5.69 -2.93
C LEU A 210 -16.19 -5.87 -4.39
N TYR A 211 -16.26 -4.82 -5.18
CA TYR A 211 -15.95 -4.94 -6.60
C TYR A 211 -15.39 -3.66 -7.19
N GLY A 212 -14.64 -3.81 -8.28
CA GLY A 212 -14.04 -2.69 -9.00
C GLY A 212 -13.83 -3.02 -10.47
N GLY A 213 -13.88 -1.99 -11.30
CA GLY A 213 -13.88 -2.10 -12.76
C GLY A 213 -14.09 -0.73 -13.40
N ASN A 214 -13.71 -0.59 -14.68
CA ASN A 214 -13.91 0.65 -15.45
C ASN A 214 -15.01 0.52 -16.52
N GLU A 215 -15.55 -0.67 -16.72
CA GLU A 215 -16.56 -0.97 -17.73
C GLU A 215 -17.97 -0.81 -17.13
N SER A 216 -18.70 0.22 -17.55
CA SER A 216 -20.02 0.53 -17.01
C SER A 216 -21.06 -0.55 -17.30
N GLU A 217 -21.01 -1.13 -18.50
CA GLU A 217 -21.93 -2.20 -18.91
C GLU A 217 -21.73 -3.44 -18.03
N TRP A 218 -20.48 -3.83 -17.80
CA TRP A 218 -20.14 -4.91 -16.88
C TRP A 218 -20.65 -4.63 -15.47
N ILE A 219 -20.44 -3.43 -14.94
CA ILE A 219 -20.89 -3.07 -13.58
C ILE A 219 -22.41 -3.16 -13.44
N SER A 220 -23.15 -2.59 -14.41
CA SER A 220 -24.61 -2.65 -14.39
C SER A 220 -25.11 -4.09 -14.44
N LYS A 221 -24.53 -4.91 -15.33
CA LYS A 221 -24.89 -6.32 -15.48
C LYS A 221 -24.56 -7.11 -14.21
N PHE A 222 -23.35 -6.97 -13.69
CA PHE A 222 -22.90 -7.66 -12.48
C PHE A 222 -23.81 -7.38 -11.27
N VAL A 223 -24.17 -6.11 -11.04
CA VAL A 223 -25.05 -5.75 -9.92
C VAL A 223 -26.45 -6.36 -10.10
N LYS A 224 -27.01 -6.32 -11.31
CA LYS A 224 -28.33 -6.90 -11.60
C LYS A 224 -28.34 -8.41 -11.40
N GLU A 225 -27.35 -9.12 -11.92
CA GLU A 225 -27.23 -10.57 -11.75
C GLU A 225 -27.00 -10.95 -10.28
N ALA A 226 -26.13 -10.24 -9.57
CA ALA A 226 -25.88 -10.51 -8.15
C ALA A 226 -27.16 -10.33 -7.31
N ARG A 227 -27.96 -9.30 -7.60
CA ARG A 227 -29.24 -9.06 -6.93
C ARG A 227 -30.29 -10.12 -7.29
N SER A 228 -30.39 -10.50 -8.56
CA SER A 228 -31.28 -11.57 -9.04
C SER A 228 -30.98 -12.89 -8.32
N VAL A 229 -29.71 -13.29 -8.26
CA VAL A 229 -29.26 -14.48 -7.54
C VAL A 229 -29.55 -14.35 -6.04
N ALA A 230 -29.34 -13.16 -5.46
CA ALA A 230 -29.61 -12.94 -4.04
C ALA A 230 -31.10 -13.09 -3.69
N GLU A 231 -31.99 -12.58 -4.55
CA GLU A 231 -33.44 -12.74 -4.41
C GLU A 231 -33.86 -14.20 -4.56
N ALA A 232 -33.31 -14.92 -5.55
CA ALA A 232 -33.61 -16.32 -5.80
C ALA A 232 -33.15 -17.23 -4.65
N THR A 233 -32.01 -16.93 -4.04
CA THR A 233 -31.42 -17.68 -2.92
C THR A 233 -31.86 -17.17 -1.55
N LYS A 234 -32.61 -16.06 -1.51
CA LYS A 234 -33.09 -15.38 -0.28
C LYS A 234 -31.97 -14.99 0.69
N ILE A 235 -30.79 -14.65 0.17
CA ILE A 235 -29.68 -14.16 0.99
C ILE A 235 -29.76 -12.64 1.18
N SER A 236 -29.28 -12.16 2.32
CA SER A 236 -29.07 -10.72 2.54
C SER A 236 -27.75 -10.31 1.90
N LEU A 237 -27.84 -9.67 0.73
CA LEU A 237 -26.67 -9.19 -0.02
C LEU A 237 -26.51 -7.67 0.14
N GLU A 238 -25.29 -7.24 0.41
CA GLU A 238 -24.84 -5.85 0.29
C GLU A 238 -23.70 -5.75 -0.71
N MET A 239 -23.54 -4.58 -1.31
CA MET A 239 -22.55 -4.38 -2.38
C MET A 239 -21.84 -3.05 -2.19
N LEU A 240 -20.52 -3.07 -2.38
CA LEU A 240 -19.64 -1.91 -2.28
C LEU A 240 -18.77 -1.80 -3.53
N TYR A 241 -19.00 -0.74 -4.31
CA TYR A 241 -18.10 -0.36 -5.38
C TYR A 241 -16.88 0.39 -4.83
N VAL A 242 -15.70 -0.22 -4.98
CA VAL A 242 -14.42 0.32 -4.51
C VAL A 242 -13.66 1.00 -5.65
N GLY A 243 -13.83 0.54 -6.89
CA GLY A 243 -13.12 1.08 -8.06
C GLY A 243 -11.72 0.48 -8.28
N LYS A 244 -10.91 1.14 -9.11
CA LYS A 244 -9.57 0.70 -9.51
C LYS A 244 -8.48 1.66 -9.06
N SER A 245 -7.25 1.15 -8.92
CA SER A 245 -6.09 1.96 -8.54
C SER A 245 -5.67 2.97 -9.62
N SER A 246 -6.03 2.70 -10.88
CA SER A 246 -5.71 3.53 -12.04
C SER A 246 -6.98 4.07 -12.73
N ARG A 247 -6.85 5.21 -13.42
CA ARG A 247 -7.88 5.90 -14.22
C ARG A 247 -8.98 6.65 -13.42
N ARG A 248 -8.54 7.66 -12.67
CA ARG A 248 -9.34 8.58 -11.82
C ARG A 248 -10.60 9.18 -12.48
N LYS A 249 -10.54 9.55 -13.76
CA LYS A 249 -11.68 10.16 -14.48
C LYS A 249 -12.80 9.15 -14.80
N GLN A 250 -12.49 7.87 -14.94
CA GLN A 250 -13.47 6.84 -15.30
C GLN A 250 -14.33 6.43 -14.10
N VAL A 251 -13.77 6.45 -12.89
CA VAL A 251 -14.50 6.12 -11.65
C VAL A 251 -15.70 7.07 -11.42
N GLN A 252 -15.54 8.37 -11.65
CA GLN A 252 -16.66 9.32 -11.47
C GLN A 252 -17.83 9.01 -12.42
N ASN A 253 -17.52 8.67 -13.67
CA ASN A 253 -18.54 8.28 -14.64
C ASN A 253 -19.31 7.03 -14.17
N ILE A 254 -18.62 6.06 -13.57
CA ILE A 254 -19.26 4.87 -12.99
C ILE A 254 -20.17 5.24 -11.83
N VAL A 255 -19.72 6.09 -10.91
CA VAL A 255 -20.55 6.56 -9.78
C VAL A 255 -21.81 7.26 -10.28
N ASP A 256 -21.69 8.06 -11.34
CA ASP A 256 -22.84 8.73 -11.95
C ASP A 256 -23.81 7.73 -12.59
N ILE A 257 -23.30 6.64 -13.17
CA ILE A 257 -24.11 5.54 -13.70
C ILE A 257 -24.81 4.78 -12.59
N ILE A 258 -24.10 4.43 -11.50
CA ILE A 258 -24.68 3.80 -10.31
C ILE A 258 -25.86 4.62 -9.78
N LYS A 259 -25.71 5.94 -9.70
CA LYS A 259 -26.77 6.87 -9.29
C LYS A 259 -27.92 6.93 -10.29
N ARG A 260 -27.61 7.05 -11.59
CA ARG A 260 -28.60 7.17 -12.67
C ARG A 260 -29.46 5.91 -12.81
N GLU A 261 -28.82 4.74 -12.76
CA GLU A 261 -29.48 3.44 -12.89
C GLU A 261 -30.04 2.92 -11.56
N LYS A 262 -29.83 3.63 -10.45
CA LYS A 262 -30.30 3.28 -9.10
C LYS A 262 -29.93 1.84 -8.72
N LEU A 263 -28.66 1.48 -8.90
CA LEU A 263 -28.18 0.11 -8.71
C LEU A 263 -28.14 -0.38 -7.24
N ASN A 264 -28.72 0.37 -6.28
CA ASN A 264 -28.80 0.03 -4.86
C ASN A 264 -27.50 -0.57 -4.30
N THR A 265 -26.38 0.11 -4.55
CA THR A 265 -25.03 -0.30 -4.15
C THR A 265 -24.35 0.88 -3.47
N SER A 266 -23.64 0.63 -2.37
CA SER A 266 -22.79 1.65 -1.74
C SER A 266 -21.54 1.81 -2.59
N PHE A 267 -20.91 2.98 -2.52
CA PHE A 267 -19.69 3.27 -3.27
C PHE A 267 -18.78 4.20 -2.48
N LEU A 268 -17.47 4.05 -2.67
CA LEU A 268 -16.51 4.99 -2.11
C LEU A 268 -16.65 6.34 -2.82
N GLN A 269 -17.15 7.33 -2.09
CA GLN A 269 -17.57 8.63 -2.65
C GLN A 269 -16.41 9.49 -3.13
N ASP A 270 -15.22 9.35 -2.51
CA ASP A 270 -14.04 10.18 -2.78
C ASP A 270 -12.89 9.35 -3.37
N GLN A 271 -12.23 9.91 -4.38
CA GLN A 271 -10.96 9.45 -4.95
C GLN A 271 -9.90 9.22 -3.87
N VAL A 272 -9.93 10.00 -2.80
CA VAL A 272 -9.05 9.80 -1.64
C VAL A 272 -9.29 8.42 -1.04
N MET A 273 -10.53 8.04 -0.75
CA MET A 273 -10.85 6.75 -0.11
C MET A 273 -10.44 5.56 -0.98
N ILE A 274 -10.63 5.65 -2.30
CA ILE A 274 -10.19 4.63 -3.25
C ILE A 274 -8.67 4.51 -3.25
N ARG A 275 -7.95 5.65 -3.27
CA ARG A 275 -6.48 5.65 -3.16
C ARG A 275 -6.03 5.04 -1.83
N LEU A 276 -6.70 5.34 -0.73
CA LEU A 276 -6.35 4.80 0.58
C LEU A 276 -6.53 3.28 0.63
N PHE A 277 -7.63 2.76 0.08
CA PHE A 277 -7.84 1.32 -0.07
C PHE A 277 -6.68 0.65 -0.81
N TRP A 278 -6.33 1.15 -1.99
CA TRP A 278 -5.25 0.56 -2.80
C TRP A 278 -3.87 0.73 -2.15
N THR A 279 -3.60 1.88 -1.53
CA THR A 279 -2.34 2.14 -0.80
C THR A 279 -2.18 1.16 0.37
N ARG A 280 -3.28 0.79 1.01
CA ARG A 280 -3.32 -0.21 2.08
C ARG A 280 -3.03 -1.61 1.55
N VAL A 281 -3.67 -2.05 0.46
CA VAL A 281 -3.39 -3.34 -0.19
C VAL A 281 -1.93 -3.43 -0.68
N GLU A 282 -1.42 -2.38 -1.33
CA GLU A 282 -0.02 -2.28 -1.75
C GLU A 282 0.91 -2.35 -0.53
N SER A 283 0.57 -1.67 0.57
CA SER A 283 1.34 -1.73 1.81
C SER A 283 1.38 -3.13 2.41
N MET A 284 0.30 -3.92 2.33
CA MET A 284 0.32 -5.31 2.77
C MET A 284 1.33 -6.14 1.97
N PHE A 285 1.36 -5.97 0.65
CA PHE A 285 2.31 -6.64 -0.23
C PHE A 285 3.77 -6.30 0.14
N PHE A 286 4.09 -5.01 0.30
CA PHE A 286 5.44 -4.57 0.64
C PHE A 286 5.84 -4.92 2.08
N SER A 287 4.91 -4.91 3.03
CA SER A 287 5.13 -5.40 4.40
C SER A 287 5.53 -6.87 4.43
N LYS A 288 4.81 -7.73 3.69
CA LYS A 288 5.15 -9.16 3.55
C LYS A 288 6.51 -9.36 2.88
N LEU A 289 6.82 -8.57 1.84
CA LEU A 289 8.13 -8.59 1.18
C LEU A 289 9.26 -8.19 2.13
N GLN A 290 9.09 -7.13 2.91
CA GLN A 290 10.04 -6.66 3.91
C GLN A 290 10.42 -7.76 4.91
N LEU A 291 9.45 -8.59 5.30
CA LEU A 291 9.66 -9.72 6.21
C LEU A 291 10.15 -11.00 5.52
N ASN A 292 10.43 -10.96 4.21
CA ASN A 292 10.70 -12.14 3.37
C ASN A 292 9.60 -13.22 3.46
N GLN A 293 8.36 -12.82 3.77
CA GLN A 293 7.18 -13.69 3.81
C GLN A 293 6.55 -13.79 2.42
N THR A 294 7.33 -14.25 1.45
CA THR A 294 6.87 -14.45 0.06
C THR A 294 6.44 -15.88 -0.23
N ASN A 295 6.39 -16.73 0.79
CA ASN A 295 6.10 -18.16 0.66
C ASN A 295 4.72 -18.37 0.00
N GLU A 296 4.65 -19.34 -0.92
CA GLU A 296 3.40 -19.71 -1.58
C GLU A 296 2.33 -20.23 -0.63
N GLU A 297 2.71 -20.71 0.55
CA GLU A 297 1.79 -21.23 1.55
C GLU A 297 0.98 -20.12 2.24
N ASP A 298 1.48 -18.87 2.25
CA ASP A 298 0.82 -17.74 2.87
C ASP A 298 -0.44 -17.34 2.08
N GLN A 299 -1.61 -17.69 2.65
CA GLN A 299 -2.90 -17.38 2.08
C GLN A 299 -3.10 -15.88 1.86
N VAL A 300 -2.71 -15.04 2.81
CA VAL A 300 -2.87 -13.59 2.74
C VAL A 300 -2.06 -13.06 1.56
N MET A 301 -0.80 -13.49 1.42
CA MET A 301 0.05 -13.07 0.30
C MET A 301 -0.52 -13.49 -1.06
N ARG A 302 -1.05 -14.71 -1.19
CA ARG A 302 -1.70 -15.16 -2.44
C ARG A 302 -2.89 -14.28 -2.81
N GLU A 303 -3.74 -13.95 -1.85
CA GLU A 303 -4.94 -13.16 -2.10
C GLU A 303 -4.63 -11.68 -2.38
N ILE A 304 -3.62 -11.10 -1.71
CA ILE A 304 -3.10 -9.77 -2.05
C ILE A 304 -2.61 -9.73 -3.50
N LYS A 305 -1.80 -10.72 -3.91
CA LYS A 305 -1.30 -10.82 -5.30
C LYS A 305 -2.47 -10.86 -6.29
N LYS A 306 -3.49 -11.70 -6.06
CA LYS A 306 -4.67 -11.79 -6.94
C LYS A 306 -5.36 -10.44 -7.10
N LEU A 307 -5.66 -9.76 -5.99
CA LEU A 307 -6.37 -8.49 -6.02
C LEU A 307 -5.60 -7.41 -6.79
N LEU A 308 -4.29 -7.31 -6.56
CA LEU A 308 -3.41 -6.40 -7.28
C LEU A 308 -3.27 -6.74 -8.76
N ILE A 309 -3.29 -8.02 -9.15
CA ILE A 309 -3.29 -8.46 -10.56
C ILE A 309 -4.59 -8.02 -11.25
N TYR A 310 -5.74 -8.38 -10.67
CA TYR A 310 -7.04 -8.15 -11.29
C TYR A 310 -7.38 -6.66 -11.39
N ASP A 311 -6.91 -5.85 -10.43
CA ASP A 311 -7.00 -4.40 -10.50
C ASP A 311 -6.37 -3.83 -11.79
N LYS A 312 -5.27 -4.42 -12.29
CA LYS A 312 -4.60 -3.96 -13.52
C LYS A 312 -5.24 -4.50 -14.80
N GLN A 313 -6.10 -5.52 -14.71
CA GLN A 313 -6.80 -6.14 -15.84
C GLN A 313 -8.12 -5.41 -16.15
N SER A 314 -9.24 -6.10 -16.40
CA SER A 314 -10.54 -5.47 -16.66
C SER A 314 -11.23 -5.05 -15.35
N GLY A 315 -11.30 -5.94 -14.37
CA GLY A 315 -11.87 -5.68 -13.05
C GLY A 315 -11.73 -6.86 -12.09
N TRP A 316 -12.29 -6.69 -10.90
CA TRP A 316 -12.20 -7.66 -9.80
C TRP A 316 -13.47 -7.70 -8.98
N ILE A 317 -13.68 -8.84 -8.33
CA ILE A 317 -14.73 -9.07 -7.34
C ILE A 317 -14.14 -9.72 -6.10
N LEU A 318 -14.80 -9.50 -4.97
CA LEU A 318 -14.51 -10.16 -3.71
C LEU A 318 -15.83 -10.42 -3.02
N LEU A 319 -16.11 -11.68 -2.75
CA LEU A 319 -17.30 -12.11 -2.00
C LEU A 319 -16.89 -12.45 -0.57
N ALA A 320 -17.57 -11.84 0.39
CA ALA A 320 -17.44 -12.15 1.81
C ALA A 320 -18.80 -12.51 2.41
N ARG A 321 -18.77 -13.26 3.52
CA ARG A 321 -19.88 -13.46 4.44
C ARG A 321 -19.43 -13.03 5.82
N GLY A 322 -20.06 -11.99 6.36
CA GLY A 322 -19.55 -11.35 7.57
C GLY A 322 -18.09 -10.92 7.37
N SER A 323 -17.22 -11.35 8.27
CA SER A 323 -15.76 -11.11 8.21
C SER A 323 -15.02 -12.04 7.24
N HIS A 324 -15.59 -13.21 6.92
CA HIS A 324 -14.92 -14.26 6.15
C HIS A 324 -14.95 -13.98 4.64
N ILE A 325 -13.78 -13.90 4.01
CA ILE A 325 -13.66 -13.77 2.55
C ILE A 325 -13.75 -15.16 1.91
N VAL A 326 -14.76 -15.33 1.05
CA VAL A 326 -15.09 -16.60 0.39
C VAL A 326 -14.31 -16.75 -0.92
N VAL A 327 -14.28 -15.69 -1.74
CA VAL A 327 -13.64 -15.66 -3.06
C VAL A 327 -13.06 -14.28 -3.33
N THR A 328 -11.79 -14.22 -3.75
CA THR A 328 -11.22 -13.08 -4.50
C THR A 328 -11.10 -13.51 -5.96
N GLY A 329 -11.66 -12.75 -6.89
CA GLY A 329 -11.79 -13.19 -8.27
C GLY A 329 -11.73 -12.10 -9.34
N HIS A 330 -11.53 -12.56 -10.57
CA HIS A 330 -11.54 -11.72 -11.76
C HIS A 330 -12.98 -11.35 -12.16
N ALA A 331 -13.18 -10.14 -12.68
CA ALA A 331 -14.50 -9.60 -13.04
C ALA A 331 -15.30 -10.51 -14.00
N THR A 332 -14.67 -11.02 -15.05
CA THR A 332 -15.38 -11.84 -16.06
C THR A 332 -15.83 -13.18 -15.49
N THR A 333 -14.95 -13.86 -14.77
CA THR A 333 -15.25 -15.14 -14.11
C THR A 333 -16.31 -14.96 -13.03
N GLY A 334 -16.24 -13.86 -12.27
CA GLY A 334 -17.23 -13.51 -11.25
C GLY A 334 -18.63 -13.30 -11.82
N LEU A 335 -18.73 -12.55 -12.93
CA LEU A 335 -19.99 -12.34 -13.63
C LEU A 335 -20.53 -13.66 -14.22
N GLN A 336 -19.69 -14.43 -14.92
CA GLN A 336 -20.09 -15.72 -15.47
C GLN A 336 -20.61 -16.67 -14.38
N THR A 337 -19.98 -16.65 -13.20
CA THR A 337 -20.43 -17.47 -12.05
C THR A 337 -21.86 -17.13 -11.65
N LEU A 338 -22.25 -15.85 -11.69
CA LEU A 338 -23.63 -15.43 -11.39
C LEU A 338 -24.60 -15.80 -12.51
N GLU A 339 -24.21 -15.61 -13.78
CA GLU A 339 -25.03 -15.94 -14.95
C GLU A 339 -25.33 -17.44 -15.05
N ASP A 340 -24.37 -18.26 -14.65
CA ASP A 340 -24.49 -19.73 -14.64
C ASP A 340 -25.38 -20.26 -13.51
N TYR A 341 -25.85 -19.42 -12.58
CA TYR A 341 -26.58 -19.85 -11.38
C TYR A 341 -27.74 -20.79 -11.69
N GLU A 342 -28.68 -20.35 -12.52
CA GLU A 342 -29.94 -21.08 -12.76
C GLU A 342 -29.69 -22.44 -13.44
N ASN A 343 -28.67 -22.54 -14.30
CA ASN A 343 -28.46 -23.70 -15.16
C ASN A 343 -27.39 -24.68 -14.63
N GLU A 344 -26.38 -24.20 -13.89
CA GLU A 344 -25.19 -25.01 -13.59
C GLU A 344 -25.06 -25.38 -12.10
N TRP A 345 -25.37 -24.45 -11.18
CA TRP A 345 -25.06 -24.65 -9.77
C TRP A 345 -26.18 -24.35 -8.78
N LYS A 346 -27.37 -23.95 -9.22
CA LYS A 346 -28.56 -23.79 -8.36
C LYS A 346 -28.83 -24.99 -7.47
N GLU A 347 -28.85 -26.20 -8.03
CA GLU A 347 -29.07 -27.43 -7.25
C GLU A 347 -27.99 -27.66 -6.19
N HIS A 348 -26.75 -27.27 -6.47
CA HIS A 348 -25.65 -27.34 -5.51
C HIS A 348 -25.81 -26.26 -4.43
N GLY A 349 -26.30 -25.07 -4.79
CA GLY A 349 -26.63 -24.01 -3.84
C GLY A 349 -27.71 -24.42 -2.85
N ASP A 350 -28.75 -25.13 -3.31
CA ASP A 350 -29.83 -25.64 -2.47
C ASP A 350 -29.37 -26.78 -1.53
N LYS A 351 -28.41 -27.60 -1.97
CA LYS A 351 -27.90 -28.77 -1.21
C LYS A 351 -26.74 -28.42 -0.27
N ASP A 352 -25.73 -27.73 -0.79
CA ASP A 352 -24.44 -27.48 -0.12
C ASP A 352 -24.35 -26.07 0.48
N GLY A 353 -25.34 -25.22 0.19
CA GLY A 353 -25.39 -23.82 0.58
C GLY A 353 -24.74 -22.88 -0.45
N PHE A 354 -25.24 -21.65 -0.51
CA PHE A 354 -24.81 -20.63 -1.48
C PHE A 354 -23.30 -20.44 -1.52
N GLU A 355 -22.67 -20.33 -0.35
CA GLU A 355 -21.23 -20.04 -0.22
C GLU A 355 -20.36 -21.14 -0.85
N ALA A 356 -20.62 -22.40 -0.50
CA ALA A 356 -19.86 -23.54 -1.00
C ALA A 356 -20.08 -23.74 -2.50
N ALA A 357 -21.33 -23.63 -2.96
CA ALA A 357 -21.67 -23.79 -4.37
C ALA A 357 -21.07 -22.69 -5.25
N PHE A 358 -21.17 -21.43 -4.83
CA PHE A 358 -20.57 -20.30 -5.55
C PHE A 358 -19.04 -20.46 -5.64
N LYS A 359 -18.38 -20.76 -4.52
CA LYS A 359 -16.93 -20.97 -4.47
C LYS A 359 -16.46 -22.10 -5.38
N ASN A 360 -17.17 -23.23 -5.35
CA ASN A 360 -16.83 -24.40 -6.16
C ASN A 360 -17.05 -24.15 -7.66
N HIS A 361 -18.13 -23.47 -8.04
CA HIS A 361 -18.38 -23.13 -9.44
C HIS A 361 -17.38 -22.10 -9.97
N TYR A 362 -17.10 -21.04 -9.19
CA TYR A 362 -16.07 -20.07 -9.52
C TYR A 362 -14.71 -20.74 -9.74
N ALA A 363 -14.29 -21.64 -8.85
CA ALA A 363 -13.02 -22.36 -8.97
C ALA A 363 -12.96 -23.22 -10.26
N LYS A 364 -14.06 -23.86 -10.65
CA LYS A 364 -14.16 -24.60 -11.91
C LYS A 364 -13.94 -23.69 -13.12
N LEU A 365 -14.60 -22.52 -13.16
CA LEU A 365 -14.44 -21.57 -14.27
C LEU A 365 -13.03 -20.98 -14.32
N SER A 366 -12.49 -20.58 -13.17
CA SER A 366 -11.14 -20.01 -13.05
C SER A 366 -10.08 -21.00 -13.56
N SER A 367 -10.21 -22.30 -13.24
CA SER A 367 -9.29 -23.34 -13.72
C SER A 367 -9.28 -23.52 -15.24
N ARG A 368 -10.42 -23.27 -15.92
CA ARG A 368 -10.55 -23.35 -17.38
C ARG A 368 -9.98 -22.12 -18.08
N ALA A 369 -10.12 -20.95 -17.46
CA ALA A 369 -9.78 -19.65 -18.01
C ALA A 369 -8.35 -19.21 -17.72
N SER A 370 -7.39 -20.12 -17.47
CA SER A 370 -6.06 -19.78 -16.93
C SER A 370 -4.92 -19.63 -17.97
N PRO A 371 -4.83 -18.57 -18.80
CA PRO A 371 -3.54 -18.08 -19.25
C PRO A 371 -2.88 -17.26 -18.12
N CYS A 372 -1.56 -17.29 -18.06
CA CYS A 372 -0.78 -16.60 -17.03
C CYS A 372 -1.12 -15.11 -16.97
N SER A 373 -1.26 -14.55 -15.76
CA SER A 373 -1.59 -13.14 -15.57
C SER A 373 -0.36 -12.23 -15.51
N LYS A 374 -0.52 -10.99 -15.99
CA LYS A 374 0.46 -9.92 -15.84
C LYS A 374 0.28 -9.23 -14.48
N PHE A 375 1.37 -9.03 -13.75
CA PHE A 375 1.40 -8.26 -12.50
C PHE A 375 2.20 -6.98 -12.73
N GLU A 376 1.56 -5.83 -12.50
CA GLU A 376 2.23 -4.53 -12.60
C GLU A 376 2.31 -3.89 -11.22
N VAL A 377 3.54 -3.70 -10.74
CA VAL A 377 3.82 -2.93 -9.52
C VAL A 377 4.27 -1.53 -9.94
N SER A 378 3.68 -0.49 -9.35
CA SER A 378 4.18 0.86 -9.57
C SER A 378 5.63 0.97 -9.08
N ALA A 379 6.51 1.44 -9.96
CA ALA A 379 7.91 1.65 -9.65
C ALA A 379 8.14 2.65 -8.50
N GLU A 380 7.13 3.40 -8.09
CA GLU A 380 7.21 4.47 -7.09
C GLU A 380 7.20 3.98 -5.63
N ILE A 381 6.70 2.76 -5.36
CA ILE A 381 6.33 2.31 -4.00
C ILE A 381 7.38 1.40 -3.36
N GLY A 382 8.37 0.94 -4.14
CA GLY A 382 9.44 0.09 -3.64
C GLY A 382 10.23 -0.60 -4.75
N GLU A 383 11.06 -1.56 -4.36
CA GLU A 383 11.78 -2.43 -5.28
C GLU A 383 10.84 -3.48 -5.89
N THR A 384 11.01 -3.74 -7.19
CA THR A 384 10.32 -4.84 -7.86
C THR A 384 10.92 -6.14 -7.34
N PRO A 385 10.12 -7.10 -6.84
CA PRO A 385 10.66 -8.36 -6.33
C PRO A 385 11.48 -9.08 -7.41
N GLU A 386 12.69 -9.53 -7.07
CA GLU A 386 13.54 -10.28 -8.01
C GLU A 386 12.91 -11.61 -8.43
N LYS A 387 12.13 -12.21 -7.52
CA LYS A 387 11.40 -13.45 -7.75
C LYS A 387 9.97 -13.28 -7.28
N LEU A 388 9.04 -13.40 -8.22
CA LEU A 388 7.62 -13.49 -7.94
C LEU A 388 7.04 -14.69 -8.67
N THR A 389 6.00 -15.25 -8.09
CA THR A 389 5.23 -16.39 -8.61
C THR A 389 3.83 -15.92 -8.93
N CYS A 390 3.27 -16.46 -10.00
CA CYS A 390 1.88 -16.19 -10.37
C CYS A 390 0.95 -16.91 -9.39
N PRO A 391 -0.03 -16.23 -8.75
CA PRO A 391 -0.95 -16.86 -7.80
C PRO A 391 -1.94 -17.84 -8.46
N GLU A 392 -2.05 -17.84 -9.79
CA GLU A 392 -2.92 -18.76 -10.54
C GLU A 392 -2.19 -20.05 -10.93
N CYS A 393 -0.97 -19.94 -11.48
CA CYS A 393 -0.25 -21.09 -12.06
C CYS A 393 1.02 -21.49 -11.30
N ASN A 394 1.38 -20.77 -10.23
CA ASN A 394 2.57 -20.98 -9.40
C ASN A 394 3.92 -20.97 -10.16
N ARG A 395 3.95 -20.52 -11.41
CA ARG A 395 5.19 -20.35 -12.18
C ARG A 395 5.86 -19.03 -11.83
N HIS A 396 7.19 -19.01 -11.95
CA HIS A 396 7.95 -17.77 -11.83
C HIS A 396 7.52 -16.76 -12.90
N MET A 397 7.24 -15.54 -12.46
CA MET A 397 6.89 -14.43 -13.32
C MET A 397 8.17 -13.81 -13.89
N HIS A 398 8.14 -13.46 -15.17
CA HIS A 398 9.20 -12.67 -15.78
C HIS A 398 9.05 -11.20 -15.39
N VAL A 399 10.14 -10.60 -14.91
CA VAL A 399 10.19 -9.18 -14.58
C VAL A 399 10.53 -8.39 -15.85
N PHE A 400 9.71 -7.40 -16.19
CA PHE A 400 10.00 -6.44 -17.24
C PHE A 400 9.61 -5.03 -16.80
N THR A 401 10.29 -4.03 -17.36
CA THR A 401 10.00 -2.61 -17.11
C THR A 401 9.16 -2.08 -18.26
N SER A 402 7.95 -1.61 -17.99
CA SER A 402 7.11 -0.89 -18.95
C SER A 402 7.22 0.62 -18.72
N ILE A 403 7.39 1.38 -19.81
CA ILE A 403 7.40 2.85 -19.79
C ILE A 403 6.07 3.31 -20.42
N GLN A 404 5.29 4.10 -19.67
CA GLN A 404 4.01 4.64 -20.15
C GLN A 404 4.05 6.17 -20.20
N CYS A 405 3.59 6.74 -21.32
CA CYS A 405 3.45 8.19 -21.47
C CYS A 405 2.21 8.68 -20.73
N CYS A 406 2.30 9.83 -20.05
CA CYS A 406 1.24 10.42 -19.22
C CYS A 406 -0.01 10.92 -19.99
N HIS A 407 -0.07 10.74 -21.32
CA HIS A 407 -1.07 11.37 -22.17
C HIS A 407 -2.10 10.43 -22.84
N ASP A 408 -1.96 9.10 -22.78
CA ASP A 408 -2.85 8.21 -23.55
C ASP A 408 -3.92 7.52 -22.71
N GLY A 409 -5.14 8.05 -22.84
CA GLY A 409 -6.39 7.45 -22.37
C GLY A 409 -6.97 6.35 -23.27
N LYS A 410 -6.21 5.87 -24.26
CA LYS A 410 -6.59 4.75 -25.14
C LYS A 410 -5.33 3.98 -25.56
N ILE A 411 -5.00 2.92 -24.85
CA ILE A 411 -4.31 1.79 -25.46
C ILE A 411 -5.05 0.55 -24.94
N ASP A 412 -5.99 0.08 -25.74
CA ASP A 412 -6.33 -1.34 -25.79
C ASP A 412 -5.53 -1.94 -26.95
N GLU A 413 -5.01 -3.13 -26.66
CA GLU A 413 -4.45 -4.16 -27.54
C GLU A 413 -2.99 -4.06 -28.05
N ASP A 414 -2.29 -5.17 -27.77
CA ASP A 414 -1.13 -5.74 -28.44
C ASP A 414 0.24 -5.08 -28.32
N PHE A 415 0.81 -5.11 -27.11
CA PHE A 415 2.25 -5.34 -27.03
C PHE A 415 2.53 -6.83 -27.21
N SER A 416 2.85 -7.21 -28.44
CA SER A 416 3.53 -8.47 -28.70
C SER A 416 4.84 -8.48 -27.92
N VAL A 417 4.89 -9.29 -26.86
CA VAL A 417 6.17 -9.70 -26.29
C VAL A 417 6.83 -10.51 -27.38
N SER A 418 7.86 -9.96 -28.02
CA SER A 418 8.74 -10.76 -28.85
C SER A 418 9.19 -11.94 -28.00
N THR A 419 8.83 -13.15 -28.42
CA THR A 419 9.20 -14.38 -27.76
C THR A 419 10.71 -14.43 -27.64
N VAL A 420 11.24 -14.11 -26.45
CA VAL A 420 12.61 -14.45 -26.13
C VAL A 420 12.61 -15.95 -25.92
N THR A 421 13.00 -16.68 -26.96
CA THR A 421 13.29 -18.10 -26.88
C THR A 421 14.29 -18.32 -25.74
N PRO A 422 14.05 -19.27 -24.82
CA PRO A 422 15.03 -19.61 -23.81
C PRO A 422 16.32 -20.06 -24.51
N PRO A 423 17.52 -19.71 -24.00
CA PRO A 423 18.73 -20.32 -24.48
C PRO A 423 18.63 -21.83 -24.23
N THR A 424 18.66 -22.60 -25.31
CA THR A 424 18.86 -24.05 -25.25
C THR A 424 20.19 -24.31 -24.56
N ILE A 425 20.17 -25.15 -23.52
CA ILE A 425 21.36 -25.60 -22.78
C ILE A 425 22.36 -26.23 -23.74
#